data_AF-R7TRL3-F1
#
_entry.id   AF-R7TRL3-F1
#
_cell.length_a   1.000
_cell.length_b   1.000
_cell.length_c   1.000
_cell.angle_alpha   90.00
_cell.angle_beta   90.00
_cell.angle_gamma   90.00
#
_symmetry.space_group_name_H-M   'P 1'
#
loop_
_entity.id
_entity.type
_entity.pdbx_description
1 polymer ?
#
loop_
_entity_poly.entity_id
_entity_poly.type
_entity_poly.pdbx_seq_one_letter_code
_entity_poly.pdbx_strand_id
1 'polypeptide(L)'
;EQRIRLKVCLLMHKAVTGDAPQFLCDLVYANVPNRTLRSSHELHLHIPFTRSHLVKTSCFSYIEHFSFNSLPLHVKYAQTV
;
A
#
# COMPACT_ATOMS: atom_id res chain seq x y z
N GLU A 1 -6.15 -4.95 18.13
CA GLU A 1 -6.21 -4.31 16.80
C GLU A 1 -4.90 -4.38 16.00
N GLN A 2 -3.74 -4.29 16.67
CA GLN A 2 -2.42 -4.26 16.02
C GLN A 2 -2.13 -5.48 15.13
N ARG A 3 -2.58 -6.68 15.52
CA ARG A 3 -2.38 -7.91 14.73
C ARG A 3 -3.03 -7.85 13.33
N ILE A 4 -4.19 -7.21 13.20
CA ILE A 4 -4.89 -7.09 11.92
C ILE A 4 -4.11 -6.16 11.01
N ARG A 5 -3.75 -4.96 11.51
CA ARG A 5 -2.94 -3.98 10.77
C ARG A 5 -1.60 -4.56 10.32
N LEU A 6 -0.95 -5.36 11.16
CA LEU A 6 0.29 -6.04 10.80
C LEU A 6 0.08 -7.01 9.63
N LYS A 7 -0.94 -7.88 9.71
CA LYS A 7 -1.25 -8.83 8.63
C LYS A 7 -1.57 -8.14 7.32
N VAL A 8 -2.33 -7.05 7.38
CA VAL A 8 -2.63 -6.16 6.26
C VAL A 8 -1.34 -5.59 5.64
N CYS A 9 -0.46 -5.00 6.45
CA CYS A 9 0.83 -4.49 5.94
C CYS A 9 1.71 -5.59 5.33
N LEU A 10 1.74 -6.79 5.93
CA LEU A 10 2.49 -7.93 5.39
C LEU A 10 1.91 -8.42 4.05
N LEU A 11 0.58 -8.45 3.93
CA LEU A 11 -0.10 -8.81 2.70
C LEU A 11 0.24 -7.82 1.58
N MET A 12 0.20 -6.51 1.89
CA MET A 12 0.61 -5.46 0.96
C MET A 12 2.07 -5.57 0.55
N HIS A 13 2.97 -5.82 1.50
CA HIS A 13 4.38 -6.02 1.20
C HIS A 13 4.57 -7.17 0.20
N LYS A 14 3.91 -8.31 0.44
CA LYS A 14 3.95 -9.46 -0.49
C LYS A 14 3.35 -9.12 -1.86
N ALA A 15 2.25 -8.37 -1.91
CA ALA A 15 1.63 -7.96 -3.17
C ALA A 15 2.53 -7.02 -3.98
N VAL A 16 3.24 -6.10 -3.32
CA VAL A 16 4.23 -5.23 -3.96
C VAL A 16 5.42 -6.03 -4.49
N THR A 17 5.92 -7.01 -3.73
CA THR A 17 7.06 -7.86 -4.15
C THR A 17 6.67 -8.90 -5.21
N GLY A 18 5.37 -9.17 -5.39
CA GLY A 18 4.86 -10.17 -6.32
C GLY A 18 4.74 -11.59 -5.74
N ASP A 19 4.93 -11.76 -4.43
CA ASP A 19 4.79 -13.05 -3.73
C ASP A 19 3.33 -13.38 -3.36
N ALA A 20 2.40 -12.47 -3.59
CA ALA A 20 0.98 -12.69 -3.38
C ALA A 20 0.31 -13.26 -4.65
N PRO A 21 -0.87 -13.90 -4.51
CA PRO A 21 -1.68 -14.29 -5.66
C PRO A 21 -1.95 -13.11 -6.61
N GLN A 22 -1.96 -13.38 -7.92
CA GLN A 22 -2.09 -12.36 -8.97
C GLN A 22 -3.24 -11.38 -8.73
N PHE A 23 -4.41 -11.88 -8.34
CA PHE A 23 -5.57 -11.03 -8.09
C PHE A 23 -5.32 -9.99 -6.99
N LEU A 24 -4.48 -10.27 -5.98
CA LEU A 24 -4.11 -9.28 -4.96
C LEU A 24 -3.09 -8.30 -5.49
N CYS A 25 -2.11 -8.76 -6.27
CA CYS A 25 -1.14 -7.88 -6.93
C CYS A 25 -1.85 -6.87 -7.84
N ASP A 26 -2.88 -7.31 -8.56
CA ASP A 26 -3.70 -6.47 -9.44
C ASP A 26 -4.55 -5.42 -8.67
N LEU A 27 -4.72 -5.55 -7.35
CA LEU A 27 -5.36 -4.51 -6.52
C LEU A 27 -4.36 -3.41 -6.10
N VAL A 28 -3.06 -3.64 -6.23
CA VAL A 28 -1.99 -2.76 -5.74
C VAL A 28 -1.38 -2.00 -6.90
N TYR A 29 -1.72 -0.71 -7.00
CA TYR A 29 -1.21 0.15 -8.07
C TYR A 29 -0.13 1.09 -7.53
N ALA A 30 1.04 1.07 -8.16
CA ALA A 30 2.06 2.09 -7.94
C ALA A 30 1.51 3.46 -8.36
N ASN A 31 1.76 4.50 -7.57
CA ASN A 31 1.41 5.84 -7.98
C ASN A 31 2.38 6.32 -9.06
N VAL A 32 1.91 6.38 -10.32
CA VAL A 32 2.71 6.85 -11.47
C VAL A 32 2.32 8.29 -11.81
N PRO A 33 3.02 9.31 -11.28
CA PRO A 33 2.75 10.70 -11.63
C PRO A 33 3.20 11.00 -13.07
N ASN A 34 2.50 11.93 -13.74
CA ASN A 34 2.84 12.40 -15.09
C ASN A 34 4.21 13.13 -15.16
N ARG A 35 4.79 13.48 -14.01
CA ARG A 35 6.11 14.11 -13.87
C ARG A 35 6.84 13.52 -12.67
N THR A 36 8.17 13.55 -12.70
CA THR A 36 8.99 13.13 -11.55
C THR A 36 8.76 14.08 -10.37
N LEU A 37 8.40 13.52 -9.22
CA LEU A 37 8.22 14.23 -7.95
C LEU A 37 9.42 13.95 -7.06
N ARG A 38 9.67 14.84 -6.07
CA ARG A 38 10.70 14.58 -5.05
C ARG A 38 10.42 13.26 -4.29
N SER A 39 9.13 12.94 -4.10
CA SER A 39 8.67 11.69 -3.50
C SER A 39 8.62 10.51 -4.46
N SER A 40 9.06 10.63 -5.72
CA SER A 40 9.05 9.49 -6.67
C SER A 40 10.07 8.41 -6.31
N HIS A 41 11.07 8.72 -5.47
CA HIS A 41 12.01 7.74 -4.91
C HIS A 41 11.38 6.91 -3.76
N GLU A 42 10.22 7.34 -3.27
CA GLU A 42 9.46 6.66 -2.24
C GLU A 42 8.51 5.66 -2.88
N LEU A 43 8.46 4.43 -2.36
CA LEU A 43 7.44 3.47 -2.73
C LEU A 43 6.07 3.91 -2.15
N HIS A 44 5.32 4.68 -2.94
CA HIS A 44 3.97 5.13 -2.63
C HIS A 44 2.94 4.47 -3.54
N LEU A 45 1.92 3.91 -2.92
CA LEU A 45 0.79 3.31 -3.60
C LEU A 45 -0.27 4.36 -3.90
N HIS A 46 -0.96 4.19 -5.03
CA HIS A 46 -2.05 5.07 -5.42
C HIS A 46 -3.25 4.90 -4.49
N ILE A 47 -3.68 5.98 -3.84
CA ILE A 47 -4.89 5.98 -3.01
C ILE A 47 -6.02 6.64 -3.82
N PRO A 48 -7.11 5.91 -4.13
CA PRO A 48 -8.23 6.50 -4.87
C PRO A 48 -8.87 7.62 -4.05
N PHE A 49 -9.16 8.74 -4.70
CA PHE A 49 -9.93 9.80 -4.07
C PHE A 49 -11.37 9.34 -3.85
N THR A 50 -11.86 9.47 -2.61
CA THR A 50 -13.24 9.18 -2.26
C THR A 50 -13.74 10.19 -1.25
N ARG A 51 -15.02 10.58 -1.36
CA ARG A 51 -15.72 11.40 -0.35
C ARG A 51 -16.39 10.55 0.73
N SER A 52 -16.59 9.25 0.48
CA SER A 52 -17.29 8.35 1.40
C SER A 52 -16.39 7.95 2.57
N HIS A 53 -16.81 8.27 3.79
CA HIS A 53 -16.11 7.85 5.00
C HIS A 53 -16.03 6.32 5.11
N LEU A 54 -17.11 5.61 4.78
CA LEU A 54 -17.15 4.15 4.82
C LEU A 54 -16.11 3.52 3.89
N VAL A 55 -15.91 4.08 2.70
CA VAL A 55 -14.84 3.61 1.80
C VAL A 55 -13.46 3.83 2.43
N LYS A 56 -13.25 4.98 3.07
CA LYS A 56 -11.97 5.28 3.75
C LYS A 56 -11.67 4.36 4.93
N THR A 57 -12.70 3.83 5.58
CA THR A 57 -12.57 3.00 6.79
C THR A 57 -12.79 1.51 6.57
N SER A 58 -13.28 1.09 5.39
CA SER A 58 -13.60 -0.33 5.14
C SER A 58 -13.09 -0.87 3.82
N CYS A 59 -12.67 -0.02 2.88
CA CYS A 59 -12.19 -0.49 1.58
C CYS A 59 -10.70 -0.85 1.63
N PHE A 60 -10.38 -2.06 1.18
CA PHE A 60 -9.02 -2.59 1.09
C PHE A 60 -8.08 -1.64 0.33
N SER A 61 -8.49 -1.21 -0.87
CA SER A 61 -7.73 -0.31 -1.73
C SER A 61 -7.49 1.07 -1.12
N TYR A 62 -8.18 1.45 -0.05
CA TYR A 62 -7.94 2.71 0.65
C TYR A 62 -7.12 2.49 1.93
N ILE A 63 -7.63 1.70 2.88
CA ILE A 63 -7.01 1.56 4.21
C ILE A 63 -5.60 1.01 4.10
N GLU A 64 -5.44 -0.06 3.31
CA GLU A 64 -4.16 -0.75 3.24
C GLU A 64 -3.12 0.11 2.56
N HIS A 65 -3.50 0.80 1.48
CA HIS A 65 -2.64 1.73 0.75
C HIS A 65 -2.26 2.93 1.63
N PHE A 66 -3.22 3.47 2.37
CA PHE A 66 -2.97 4.55 3.33
C PHE A 66 -2.02 4.12 4.46
N SER A 67 -2.28 2.96 5.06
CA SER A 67 -1.45 2.40 6.12
C SER A 67 -0.04 2.12 5.63
N PHE A 68 0.10 1.49 4.46
CA PHE A 68 1.39 1.22 3.84
C PHE A 68 2.16 2.51 3.51
N ASN A 69 1.47 3.51 2.94
CA ASN A 69 2.10 4.80 2.62
C ASN A 69 2.62 5.52 3.87
N SER A 70 1.95 5.37 5.01
CA SER A 70 2.38 5.95 6.29
C SER A 70 3.62 5.28 6.91
N LEU A 71 4.06 4.13 6.39
CA LEU A 71 5.23 3.43 6.89
C LEU A 71 6.54 4.16 6.54
N PRO A 72 7.55 4.14 7.44
CA PRO A 72 8.88 4.61 7.11
C PRO A 72 9.53 3.79 5.98
N LEU A 73 10.37 4.45 5.17
CA LEU A 73 11.09 3.81 4.06
C LEU A 73 11.89 2.58 4.45
N HIS A 74 12.63 2.65 5.57
CA HIS A 74 13.47 1.54 6.02
C HIS A 74 12.65 0.27 6.32
N VAL A 75 11.37 0.42 6.69
CA VAL A 75 10.45 -0.71 6.90
C VAL A 75 9.92 -1.22 5.56
N LYS A 76 9.60 -0.34 4.62
CA LYS A 76 9.10 -0.71 3.29
C LYS A 76 10.12 -1.50 2.47
N TYR A 77 11.40 -1.17 2.60
CA TYR A 77 12.51 -1.86 1.92
C TYR A 77 13.15 -2.96 2.76
N ALA A 78 12.62 -3.25 3.96
CA ALA A 78 13.14 -4.32 4.79
C ALA A 78 12.92 -5.66 4.10
N GLN A 79 13.99 -6.46 3.96
CA GLN A 79 13.87 -7.80 3.44
C GLN A 79 13.23 -8.71 4.50
N THR A 80 12.19 -9.43 4.11
CA THR A 80 11.64 -10.51 4.94
C THR A 80 12.58 -11.71 4.86
N VAL A 81 13.03 -12.18 6.04
CA VAL A 81 13.86 -13.39 6.21
C VAL A 81 13.06 -14.65 5.91
#